data_AF-W6YU82-F1
#
_entry.id   AF-W6YU82-F1
#
_cell.length_a   1.000
_cell.length_b   1.000
_cell.length_c   1.000
_cell.angle_alpha   90.00
_cell.angle_beta   90.00
_cell.angle_gamma   90.00
#
_symmetry.space_group_name_H-M   'P 1'
#
loop_
_entity.id
_entity.type
_entity.pdbx_description
1 polymer ?
#
loop_
_entity_poly.entity_id
_entity_poly.type
_entity_poly.pdbx_seq_one_letter_code
_entity_poly.pdbx_strand_id
1 'polypeptide(L)'
;ITRNLAEAIDAIFIFARERSMMFWAYSICINQADDHERGRQVRLMNPIYCLAEIVAIWLGLAAHESDLAFDTMKEWKAKFDRLKEQFNGSEELAVTSISSSDDFYFGPRGSEPHKALKALRMLCRRPWWETAWIVQERTFANPDRTILFYGSRSIDWIHL
;
A
#
# COMPACT_ATOMS: atom_id res chain seq x y z
N ILE A 1 -9.94 15.54 13.36
CA ILE A 1 -9.71 14.66 12.20
C ILE A 1 -8.74 15.38 11.28
N THR A 2 -7.63 14.73 10.89
CA THR A 2 -6.68 15.33 9.94
C THR A 2 -7.28 15.34 8.54
N ARG A 3 -6.91 16.31 7.69
CA ARG A 3 -7.38 16.38 6.29
C ARG A 3 -7.14 15.05 5.55
N ASN A 4 -5.98 14.43 5.77
CA ASN A 4 -5.61 13.16 5.16
C ASN A 4 -6.58 12.02 5.51
N LEU A 5 -7.03 11.91 6.77
CA LEU A 5 -7.98 10.87 7.17
C LEU A 5 -9.39 11.12 6.64
N ALA A 6 -9.82 12.39 6.56
CA ALA A 6 -11.10 12.74 5.96
C ALA A 6 -11.13 12.33 4.47
N GLU A 7 -10.09 12.71 3.72
CA GLU A 7 -9.92 12.31 2.31
C GLU A 7 -9.89 10.78 2.13
N ALA A 8 -9.21 10.07 3.03
CA ALA A 8 -9.18 8.61 3.01
C ALA A 8 -10.57 8.00 3.17
N ILE A 9 -11.33 8.46 4.18
CA ILE A 9 -12.67 7.96 4.48
C ILE A 9 -13.61 8.22 3.31
N ASP A 10 -13.57 9.41 2.71
CA ASP A 10 -14.38 9.75 1.53
C ASP A 10 -14.06 8.83 0.35
N ALA A 11 -12.77 8.61 0.06
CA ALA A 11 -12.33 7.73 -1.01
C ALA A 11 -12.79 6.27 -0.78
N ILE A 12 -12.68 5.77 0.46
CA ILE A 12 -13.09 4.40 0.82
C ILE A 12 -14.61 4.25 0.73
N PHE A 13 -15.39 5.24 1.18
CA PHE A 13 -16.85 5.20 1.05
C PHE A 13 -17.30 5.13 -0.41
N ILE A 14 -16.65 5.91 -1.29
CA ILE A 14 -16.91 5.85 -2.73
C ILE A 14 -16.60 4.45 -3.27
N PHE A 15 -15.46 3.87 -2.90
CA PHE A 15 -15.04 2.55 -3.35
C PHE A 15 -15.97 1.43 -2.86
N ALA A 16 -16.27 1.39 -1.57
CA ALA A 16 -17.08 0.32 -0.96
C ALA A 16 -18.55 0.37 -1.40
N ARG A 17 -19.02 1.50 -1.94
CA ARG A 17 -20.44 1.76 -2.30
C ARG A 17 -21.43 1.50 -1.15
N GLU A 18 -20.94 1.40 0.08
CA GLU A 18 -21.71 1.18 1.28
C GLU A 18 -21.83 2.47 2.09
N ARG A 19 -22.99 2.68 2.70
CA ARG A 19 -23.26 3.87 3.52
C ARG A 19 -23.05 3.64 5.01
N SER A 20 -22.74 2.42 5.44
CA SER A 20 -22.61 2.06 6.85
C SER A 20 -21.43 1.11 7.03
N MET A 21 -20.27 1.67 7.37
CA MET A 21 -19.05 0.92 7.69
C MET A 21 -18.56 1.32 9.08
N MET A 22 -18.06 0.36 9.85
CA MET A 22 -17.30 0.67 11.06
C MET A 22 -15.83 0.87 10.72
N PHE A 23 -15.31 2.04 11.02
CA PHE A 23 -13.89 2.34 10.88
C PHE A 23 -13.19 2.32 12.23
N TRP A 24 -12.03 1.70 12.26
CA TRP A 24 -11.06 1.91 13.32
C TRP A 24 -9.89 2.70 12.76
N ALA A 25 -9.62 3.87 13.35
CA ALA A 25 -8.46 4.69 13.02
C ALA A 25 -7.84 5.18 14.32
N TYR A 26 -6.54 4.91 14.54
CA TYR A 26 -5.87 5.20 15.81
C TYR A 26 -6.00 6.67 16.24
N SER A 27 -6.05 7.60 15.30
CA SER A 27 -6.16 9.04 15.57
C SER A 27 -7.57 9.50 15.99
N ILE A 28 -8.57 8.63 15.85
CA ILE A 28 -9.96 8.86 16.26
C ILE A 28 -10.34 7.97 17.45
N CYS A 29 -10.00 6.68 17.36
CA CYS A 29 -10.47 5.65 18.30
C CYS A 29 -9.63 5.52 19.57
N ILE A 30 -8.47 6.17 19.64
CA ILE A 30 -7.59 6.15 20.82
C ILE A 30 -7.54 7.55 21.41
N ASN A 31 -7.80 7.67 22.71
CA ASN A 31 -7.52 8.90 23.43
C ASN A 31 -6.00 9.13 23.49
N GLN A 32 -5.51 10.02 22.64
CA GLN A 32 -4.07 10.32 22.56
C GLN A 32 -3.54 11.08 23.79
N ALA A 33 -4.42 11.62 24.64
CA ALA A 33 -4.04 12.33 25.86
C ALA A 33 -3.94 11.41 27.10
N ASP A 34 -4.34 10.13 27.00
CA ASP A 34 -4.24 9.15 28.08
C ASP A 34 -3.19 8.09 27.72
N ASP A 35 -2.03 8.17 28.37
CA ASP A 35 -0.94 7.22 28.17
C ASP A 35 -1.29 5.78 28.59
N HIS A 36 -2.15 5.59 29.58
CA HIS A 36 -2.59 4.27 30.01
C HIS A 36 -3.52 3.65 28.96
N GLU A 37 -4.46 4.42 28.43
CA GLU A 37 -5.29 3.95 27.31
C GLU A 37 -4.45 3.67 26.08
N ARG A 38 -3.57 4.59 25.69
CA ARG A 38 -2.66 4.42 24.55
C ARG A 38 -1.87 3.13 24.67
N GLY A 39 -1.29 2.85 25.84
CA GLY A 39 -0.58 1.60 26.11
C GLY A 39 -1.47 0.36 25.96
N ARG A 40 -2.74 0.41 26.40
CA ARG A 40 -3.71 -0.69 26.18
C ARG A 40 -4.04 -0.86 24.70
N GLN A 41 -4.35 0.22 24.00
CA GLN A 41 -4.74 0.21 22.59
C GLN A 41 -3.61 -0.26 21.69
N VAL A 42 -2.36 0.11 21.97
CA VAL A 42 -1.18 -0.38 21.24
C VAL A 42 -1.07 -1.92 21.33
N ARG A 43 -1.45 -2.54 22.44
CA ARG A 43 -1.50 -4.01 22.57
C ARG A 43 -2.67 -4.62 21.77
N LEU A 44 -3.78 -3.89 21.62
CA LEU A 44 -4.95 -4.32 20.88
C LEU A 44 -4.86 -4.13 19.37
N MET A 45 -3.98 -3.28 18.84
CA MET A 45 -4.00 -3.05 17.38
C MET A 45 -3.65 -4.32 16.58
N ASN A 46 -2.83 -5.24 17.11
CA ASN A 46 -2.55 -6.51 16.42
C ASN A 46 -3.83 -7.34 16.17
N PRO A 47 -4.60 -7.72 17.21
CA PRO A 47 -5.86 -8.43 16.97
C PRO A 47 -6.87 -7.60 16.16
N ILE A 48 -6.89 -6.26 16.28
CA ILE A 48 -7.76 -5.42 15.44
C ILE A 48 -7.40 -5.56 13.96
N TYR A 49 -6.12 -5.48 13.58
CA TYR A 49 -5.69 -5.66 12.20
C TYR A 49 -5.92 -7.11 11.71
N CYS A 50 -5.65 -8.12 12.53
CA CYS A 50 -5.88 -9.52 12.14
C CYS A 50 -7.36 -9.85 11.91
N LEU A 51 -8.25 -9.30 12.75
CA LEU A 51 -9.69 -9.57 12.72
C LEU A 51 -10.46 -8.62 11.79
N ALA A 52 -9.83 -7.55 11.31
CA ALA A 52 -10.43 -6.65 10.35
C ALA A 52 -10.86 -7.41 9.09
N GLU A 53 -12.00 -7.03 8.55
CA GLU A 53 -12.47 -7.52 7.25
C GLU A 53 -11.62 -6.95 6.13
N ILE A 54 -11.27 -5.66 6.23
CA ILE A 54 -10.38 -4.96 5.30
C ILE A 54 -9.43 -4.07 6.10
N VAL A 55 -8.15 -4.09 5.72
CA VAL A 55 -7.14 -3.13 6.18
C VAL A 55 -6.87 -2.17 5.03
N ALA A 56 -7.30 -0.92 5.19
CA ALA A 56 -7.12 0.12 4.17
C ALA A 56 -5.84 0.93 4.41
N ILE A 57 -4.94 0.92 3.43
CA ILE A 57 -3.78 1.82 3.39
C ILE A 57 -4.11 3.00 2.48
N TRP A 58 -4.15 4.22 3.03
CA TRP A 58 -4.31 5.43 2.24
C TRP A 58 -2.98 6.07 1.92
N LEU A 59 -2.60 6.09 0.65
CA LEU A 59 -1.39 6.77 0.21
C LEU A 59 -1.62 8.26 -0.05
N GLY A 60 -2.85 8.76 -0.07
CA GLY A 60 -3.16 10.15 -0.45
C GLY A 60 -3.71 10.26 -1.88
N LEU A 61 -4.03 11.48 -2.29
CA LEU A 61 -4.57 11.78 -3.61
C LEU A 61 -3.65 11.29 -4.76
N ALA A 62 -4.26 11.07 -5.92
CA ALA A 62 -3.52 10.78 -7.15
C ALA A 62 -2.60 11.96 -7.48
N ALA A 63 -1.34 11.67 -7.77
CA ALA A 63 -0.35 12.68 -8.12
C ALA A 63 0.76 12.05 -8.94
N HIS A 64 1.41 12.87 -9.80
CA HIS A 64 2.63 12.49 -10.52
C HIS A 64 2.53 11.17 -11.29
N GLU A 65 1.48 11.00 -12.09
CA GLU A 65 1.27 9.79 -12.90
C GLU A 65 1.14 8.52 -12.02
N SER A 66 0.63 8.64 -10.79
CA SER A 66 0.41 7.49 -9.89
C SER A 66 -0.41 6.40 -10.56
N ASP A 67 -1.44 6.75 -11.35
CA ASP A 67 -2.24 5.78 -12.11
C ASP A 67 -1.37 4.88 -12.99
N LEU A 68 -0.40 5.48 -13.70
CA LEU A 68 0.54 4.75 -14.53
C LEU A 68 1.40 3.79 -13.70
N ALA A 69 1.90 4.22 -12.53
CA ALA A 69 2.64 3.31 -11.65
C ALA A 69 1.82 2.08 -11.25
N PHE A 70 0.55 2.26 -10.92
CA PHE A 70 -0.32 1.15 -10.49
C PHE A 70 -0.71 0.20 -11.61
N ASP A 71 -0.99 0.72 -12.81
CA ASP A 71 -1.28 -0.11 -13.97
C ASP A 71 -0.04 -0.92 -14.36
N THR A 72 1.14 -0.29 -14.38
CA THR A 72 2.41 -0.97 -14.66
C THR A 72 2.82 -1.95 -13.56
N MET A 73 2.50 -1.71 -12.28
CA MET A 73 2.83 -2.63 -11.18
C MET A 73 2.23 -4.02 -11.37
N LYS A 74 1.00 -4.11 -11.91
CA LYS A 74 0.38 -5.42 -12.21
C LYS A 74 1.17 -6.20 -13.26
N GLU A 75 1.66 -5.50 -14.28
CA GLU A 75 2.48 -6.09 -15.34
C GLU A 75 3.86 -6.51 -14.83
N TRP A 76 4.48 -5.67 -13.98
CA TRP A 76 5.72 -5.97 -13.29
C TRP A 76 5.59 -7.19 -12.40
N LYS A 77 4.55 -7.28 -11.57
CA LYS A 77 4.27 -8.44 -10.73
C LYS A 77 4.13 -9.71 -11.55
N ALA A 78 3.35 -9.68 -12.63
CA ALA A 78 3.18 -10.84 -13.50
C ALA A 78 4.50 -11.30 -14.16
N LYS A 79 5.36 -10.37 -14.59
CA LYS A 79 6.69 -10.72 -15.13
C LYS A 79 7.61 -11.24 -14.02
N PHE A 80 7.57 -10.63 -12.85
CA PHE A 80 8.36 -11.05 -11.69
C PHE A 80 7.99 -12.45 -11.23
N ASP A 81 6.69 -12.78 -11.16
CA ASP A 81 6.21 -14.12 -10.79
C ASP A 81 6.74 -15.19 -11.76
N ARG A 82 6.73 -14.91 -13.07
CA ARG A 82 7.33 -15.81 -14.07
C ARG A 82 8.84 -15.97 -13.89
N LEU A 83 9.56 -14.91 -13.55
CA LEU A 83 11.00 -14.99 -13.24
C LEU A 83 11.25 -15.80 -11.97
N LYS A 84 10.46 -15.57 -10.93
CA LYS A 84 10.50 -16.32 -9.67
C LYS A 84 10.29 -17.81 -9.90
N GLU A 85 9.36 -18.20 -10.77
CA GLU A 85 9.16 -19.61 -11.16
C GLU A 85 10.40 -20.21 -11.84
N GLN A 86 11.10 -19.46 -12.68
CA GLN A 86 12.36 -19.91 -13.32
C GLN A 86 13.48 -20.17 -12.31
N PHE A 87 13.45 -19.49 -11.16
CA PHE A 87 14.39 -19.67 -10.06
C PHE A 87 13.81 -20.48 -8.90
N ASN A 88 12.92 -21.45 -9.20
CA ASN A 88 12.33 -22.38 -8.23
C ASN A 88 11.66 -21.68 -7.03
N GLY A 89 11.05 -20.53 -7.26
CA GLY A 89 10.39 -19.75 -6.21
C GLY A 89 11.29 -18.79 -5.45
N SER A 90 12.60 -18.73 -5.75
CA SER A 90 13.52 -17.82 -5.08
C SER A 90 13.31 -16.37 -5.53
N GLU A 91 12.82 -15.53 -4.62
CA GLU A 91 12.65 -14.10 -4.84
C GLU A 91 13.99 -13.37 -4.97
N GLU A 92 14.97 -13.74 -4.16
CA GLU A 92 16.31 -13.13 -4.18
C GLU A 92 17.00 -13.32 -5.54
N LEU A 93 16.96 -14.54 -6.07
CA LEU A 93 17.52 -14.84 -7.40
C LEU A 93 16.73 -14.14 -8.51
N ALA A 94 15.40 -14.11 -8.41
CA ALA A 94 14.57 -13.41 -9.38
C ALA A 94 14.88 -11.90 -9.42
N VAL A 95 14.95 -11.23 -8.27
CA VAL A 95 15.28 -9.80 -8.20
C VAL A 95 16.67 -9.51 -8.77
N THR A 96 17.67 -10.29 -8.36
CA THR A 96 19.06 -10.07 -8.80
C THR A 96 19.28 -10.39 -10.27
N SER A 97 18.41 -11.21 -10.88
CA SER A 97 18.42 -11.49 -12.32
C SER A 97 17.91 -10.33 -13.19
N ILE A 98 17.18 -9.37 -12.61
CA ILE A 98 16.64 -8.23 -13.35
C ILE A 98 17.78 -7.26 -13.66
N SER A 99 18.15 -7.19 -14.95
CA SER A 99 19.17 -6.25 -15.42
C SER A 99 18.73 -4.81 -15.22
N SER A 100 19.63 -3.94 -14.76
CA SER A 100 19.39 -2.49 -14.71
C SER A 100 19.12 -1.85 -16.08
N SER A 101 19.41 -2.57 -17.17
CA SER A 101 19.09 -2.20 -18.55
C SER A 101 17.83 -2.87 -19.10
N ASP A 102 17.02 -3.55 -18.27
CA ASP A 102 15.76 -4.15 -18.71
C ASP A 102 14.74 -3.06 -19.06
N ASP A 103 14.51 -2.85 -20.35
CA ASP A 103 13.62 -1.82 -20.88
C ASP A 103 12.17 -1.94 -20.39
N PHE A 104 11.74 -3.15 -20.01
CA PHE A 104 10.38 -3.37 -19.49
C PHE A 104 10.20 -2.77 -18.08
N TYR A 105 11.23 -2.84 -17.23
CA TYR A 105 11.17 -2.28 -15.87
C TYR A 105 11.66 -0.83 -15.83
N PHE A 106 12.71 -0.52 -16.59
CA PHE A 106 13.45 0.73 -16.42
C PHE A 106 13.33 1.69 -17.58
N GLY A 107 13.22 1.19 -18.81
CA GLY A 107 13.04 1.92 -20.06
C GLY A 107 14.01 3.10 -20.30
N PRO A 108 14.09 3.63 -21.52
CA PRO A 108 14.85 4.85 -21.76
C PRO A 108 14.18 6.05 -21.08
N ARG A 109 14.96 7.09 -20.77
CA ARG A 109 14.47 8.29 -20.08
C ARG A 109 13.30 8.92 -20.83
N GLY A 110 12.18 9.12 -20.14
CA GLY A 110 10.96 9.72 -20.70
C GLY A 110 10.00 8.71 -21.35
N SER A 111 10.41 7.44 -21.48
CA SER A 111 9.50 6.35 -21.84
C SER A 111 8.47 6.09 -20.74
N GLU A 112 7.44 5.34 -21.09
CA GLU A 112 6.38 4.97 -20.16
C GLU A 112 6.89 4.14 -18.96
N PRO A 113 7.72 3.08 -19.14
CA PRO A 113 8.35 2.38 -18.00
C PRO A 113 9.17 3.30 -17.10
N HIS A 114 9.91 4.24 -17.67
CA HIS A 114 10.71 5.20 -16.91
C HIS A 114 9.83 6.13 -16.05
N LYS A 115 8.72 6.59 -16.62
CA LYS A 115 7.72 7.41 -15.91
C LYS A 115 7.02 6.62 -14.80
N ALA A 116 6.59 5.40 -15.10
CA ALA A 116 5.99 4.48 -14.12
C ALA A 116 6.93 4.24 -12.93
N LEU A 117 8.22 3.97 -13.19
CA LEU A 117 9.23 3.79 -12.14
C LEU A 117 9.45 5.05 -11.31
N LYS A 118 9.47 6.22 -11.95
CA LYS A 118 9.58 7.49 -11.24
C LYS A 118 8.35 7.72 -10.35
N ALA A 119 7.15 7.46 -10.86
CA ALA A 119 5.91 7.57 -10.11
C ALA A 119 5.88 6.59 -8.92
N LEU A 120 6.31 5.34 -9.11
CA LEU A 120 6.46 4.37 -8.02
C LEU A 120 7.46 4.85 -6.95
N ARG A 121 8.64 5.34 -7.35
CA ARG A 121 9.62 5.90 -6.40
C ARG A 121 9.05 7.08 -5.60
N MET A 122 8.18 7.89 -6.20
CA MET A 122 7.50 8.97 -5.49
C MET A 122 6.42 8.46 -4.55
N LEU A 123 5.71 7.38 -4.90
CA LEU A 123 4.78 6.71 -4.00
C LEU A 123 5.49 6.16 -2.77
N CYS A 124 6.63 5.48 -2.93
CA CYS A 124 7.46 4.95 -1.83
C CYS A 124 8.05 6.02 -0.92
N ARG A 125 8.06 7.30 -1.34
CA ARG A 125 8.51 8.44 -0.53
C ARG A 125 7.38 9.11 0.25
N ARG A 126 6.15 8.62 0.14
CA ARG A 126 5.02 9.21 0.88
C ARG A 126 5.16 8.90 2.38
N PRO A 127 4.67 9.80 3.26
CA PRO A 127 4.88 9.69 4.71
C PRO A 127 4.49 8.35 5.33
N TRP A 128 3.50 7.65 4.76
CA TRP A 128 3.10 6.31 5.21
C TRP A 128 4.27 5.31 5.24
N TRP A 129 5.21 5.38 4.29
CA TRP A 129 6.38 4.50 4.22
C TRP A 129 7.43 4.83 5.28
N GLU A 130 7.45 6.06 5.78
CA GLU A 130 8.46 6.56 6.73
C GLU A 130 8.00 6.48 8.19
N THR A 131 6.69 6.46 8.48
CA THR A 131 6.18 6.79 9.83
C THR A 131 5.28 5.75 10.51
N ALA A 132 5.35 4.46 10.16
CA ALA A 132 4.46 3.50 10.81
C ALA A 132 5.01 2.07 10.97
N TRP A 133 6.16 1.90 11.64
CA TRP A 133 6.73 0.58 11.97
C TRP A 133 5.70 -0.39 12.58
N ILE A 134 4.81 0.09 13.46
CA ILE A 134 3.77 -0.73 14.09
C ILE A 134 2.64 -1.11 13.11
N VAL A 135 2.34 -0.25 12.12
CA VAL A 135 1.28 -0.53 11.14
C VAL A 135 1.83 -1.39 10.01
N GLN A 136 3.05 -1.16 9.54
CA GLN A 136 3.67 -1.99 8.51
C GLN A 136 3.78 -3.45 9.00
N GLU A 137 4.37 -3.69 10.19
CA GLU A 137 4.45 -5.02 10.81
C GLU A 137 3.10 -5.72 10.98
N ARG A 138 2.02 -4.97 11.23
CA ARG A 138 0.67 -5.52 11.50
C ARG A 138 -0.22 -5.58 10.28
N THR A 139 0.06 -4.79 9.24
CA THR A 139 -0.60 -4.90 7.94
C THR A 139 -0.12 -6.16 7.23
N PHE A 140 1.14 -6.56 7.45
CA PHE A 140 1.64 -7.90 7.06
C PHE A 140 0.90 -9.06 7.77
N ALA A 141 0.12 -8.81 8.82
CA ALA A 141 -0.60 -9.88 9.50
C ALA A 141 -1.76 -10.45 8.66
N ASN A 142 -2.26 -9.71 7.66
CA ASN A 142 -3.32 -10.20 6.76
C ASN A 142 -3.22 -9.58 5.35
N PRO A 143 -2.26 -10.02 4.52
CA PRO A 143 -2.07 -9.47 3.17
C PRO A 143 -3.29 -9.67 2.28
N ASP A 144 -4.03 -10.77 2.43
CA ASP A 144 -5.22 -11.08 1.63
C ASP A 144 -6.40 -10.12 1.88
N ARG A 145 -6.37 -9.40 3.01
CA ARG A 145 -7.39 -8.40 3.39
C ARG A 145 -6.88 -6.97 3.33
N THR A 146 -5.67 -6.78 2.85
CA THR A 146 -5.05 -5.45 2.79
C THR A 146 -5.29 -4.85 1.40
N ILE A 147 -5.84 -3.65 1.38
CA ILE A 147 -6.10 -2.90 0.15
C ILE A 147 -5.40 -1.56 0.25
N LEU A 148 -4.63 -1.25 -0.79
CA LEU A 148 -3.92 0.00 -0.91
C LEU A 148 -4.71 0.97 -1.80
N PHE A 149 -5.08 2.11 -1.23
CA PHE A 149 -5.88 3.16 -1.84
C PHE A 149 -5.01 4.37 -2.22
N TYR A 150 -5.28 4.95 -3.38
CA TYR A 150 -4.65 6.17 -3.86
C TYR A 150 -5.62 6.95 -4.74
N GLY A 151 -5.83 8.23 -4.45
CA GLY A 151 -6.88 9.00 -5.13
C GLY A 151 -8.22 8.28 -5.12
N SER A 152 -8.77 7.97 -6.30
CA SER A 152 -10.04 7.24 -6.46
C SER A 152 -9.87 5.77 -6.87
N ARG A 153 -8.66 5.22 -6.78
CA ARG A 153 -8.32 3.85 -7.20
C ARG A 153 -7.77 3.04 -6.03
N SER A 154 -7.73 1.73 -6.21
CA SER A 154 -7.21 0.78 -5.24
C SER A 154 -6.51 -0.40 -5.92
N ILE A 155 -5.65 -1.08 -5.17
CA ILE A 155 -5.04 -2.36 -5.55
C ILE A 155 -4.98 -3.26 -4.30
N ASP A 156 -5.31 -4.54 -4.47
CA ASP A 156 -5.12 -5.51 -3.40
C ASP A 156 -3.63 -5.73 -3.16
N TRP A 157 -3.25 -5.85 -1.90
CA TRP A 157 -1.84 -5.96 -1.51
C TRP A 157 -1.14 -7.17 -2.15
N ILE A 158 -1.87 -8.26 -2.38
CA ILE A 158 -1.36 -9.47 -3.05
C ILE A 158 -0.93 -9.23 -4.50
N HIS A 159 -1.31 -8.10 -5.10
CA HIS A 159 -0.95 -7.71 -6.46
C HIS A 159 0.21 -6.71 -6.54
N LEU A 160 0.73 -6.26 -5.38
CA LEU A 160 2.01 -5.55 -5.28
C LEU A 160 3.16 -6.56 -5.28
#